data_AF-A0AAV9WTY8-F1
#
_entry.id   AF-A0AAV9WTY8-F1
#
_cell.length_a   1.000
_cell.length_b   1.000
_cell.length_c   1.000
_cell.angle_alpha   90.00
_cell.angle_beta   90.00
_cell.angle_gamma   90.00
#
_symmetry.space_group_name_H-M   'P 1'
#
loop_
_entity.id
_entity.type
_entity.pdbx_description
1 polymer ?
#
loop_
_entity_poly.entity_id
_entity_poly.type
_entity_poly.pdbx_seq_one_letter_code
_entity_poly.pdbx_strand_id
1 'polypeptide(L)'
;MAEVRPIKRCEGRVPITSERHWYYLPEGRDLKICSRCFHDHLKNTPFANNFTFEYCRPGIRQSCDFNTPRMIATLHQALQQGNFDTLKTFIVSRSGVKRCKENGGQVLPDEGYLWFEPRDPSLHGKLAACQACYEDFVLASGIAQHFSNTPIKQPEHLTYICDLGWPFAQKFLKQYNDWNQIFNYLVYRANLPACAGGDEVDSSSRKWYQMRAPDLTSIWMCEACYYDIAALSPMEQHVYCPQQPLNVKLTCFASGSIPLRVAWNEAVAQRNFNVFYQAARVFVNSPPCTGQGVTNGVWYSLNPPAKEVDVCSACYAGILVPCGVGHLMVRKMVPPGETRLCDMNLASPRAVDYLAKLDLGIDTGDDTIFPNYARRISETPLCSHGQILENHRWYCHDMFISCPSCYLEVIEGEPLESCFTARNELYSNKIKCDFYSARVRNIWREANDKNDLPGFVAFMTKRLEIWKQTYPEIQKGLAMMRMNMERQATLHMSSLMLTGANSIASAAGVDGNWGNSSVGYGYATSAGVEGAMQFNQAVGMGGANVGLSATIMQLEALWKSVE
;
A
#
# COMPACT_ATOMS: atom_id res chain seq x y z
N MET A 1 18.75 27.10 -15.07
CA MET A 1 17.99 25.86 -14.78
C MET A 1 17.31 26.06 -13.44
N ALA A 2 16.06 25.63 -13.27
CA ALA A 2 15.39 25.72 -11.96
C ALA A 2 16.22 24.96 -10.91
N GLU A 3 16.49 25.59 -9.76
CA GLU A 3 17.29 24.99 -8.70
C GLU A 3 16.39 24.05 -7.87
N VAL A 4 16.62 22.74 -7.98
CA VAL A 4 15.92 21.73 -7.17
C VAL A 4 16.54 21.70 -5.78
N ARG A 5 15.73 21.87 -4.75
CA ARG A 5 16.19 21.74 -3.35
C ARG A 5 16.59 20.29 -3.05
N PRO A 6 17.74 20.03 -2.40
CA PRO A 6 18.07 18.69 -1.96
C PRO A 6 17.11 18.23 -0.85
N ILE A 7 16.59 17.00 -0.98
CA ILE A 7 15.87 16.32 0.09
C ILE A 7 16.77 16.16 1.33
N LYS A 8 16.18 15.94 2.50
CA LYS A 8 16.93 15.91 3.77
C LYS A 8 18.01 14.83 3.80
N ARG A 9 17.70 13.63 3.30
CA ARG A 9 18.63 12.50 3.24
C ARG A 9 18.35 11.60 2.04
N CYS A 10 19.36 10.83 1.64
CA CYS A 10 19.20 9.77 0.67
C CYS A 10 18.63 8.52 1.36
N GLU A 11 17.46 8.05 0.93
CA GLU A 11 16.87 6.78 1.39
C GLU A 11 17.53 5.55 0.73
N GLY A 12 18.57 5.78 -0.09
CA GLY A 12 19.26 4.73 -0.82
C GLY A 12 18.32 3.99 -1.75
N ARG A 13 18.38 2.67 -1.69
CA ARG A 13 17.61 1.79 -2.57
C ARG A 13 16.20 1.47 -2.09
N VAL A 14 15.82 1.95 -0.89
CA VAL A 14 14.45 1.84 -0.39
C VAL A 14 13.52 2.51 -1.40
N PRO A 15 12.57 1.77 -2.01
CA PRO A 15 11.66 2.35 -2.96
C PRO A 15 10.75 3.38 -2.29
N ILE A 16 10.67 4.55 -2.90
CA ILE A 16 9.83 5.66 -2.47
C ILE A 16 8.79 5.92 -3.57
N THR A 17 7.59 6.27 -3.15
CA THR A 17 6.47 6.63 -4.04
C THR A 17 5.99 8.06 -3.87
N SER A 18 6.66 8.86 -3.04
CA SER A 18 6.35 10.29 -2.84
C SER A 18 6.80 11.12 -4.06
N GLU A 19 6.09 12.22 -4.28
CA GLU A 19 6.46 13.30 -5.20
C GLU A 19 7.88 13.84 -4.95
N ARG A 20 8.77 13.77 -5.95
CA ARG A 20 10.11 14.38 -5.88
C ARG A 20 10.82 14.47 -7.24
N HIS A 21 11.85 15.30 -7.29
CA HIS A 21 12.74 15.39 -8.44
C HIS A 21 13.83 14.31 -8.40
N TRP A 22 14.05 13.65 -9.53
CA TRP A 22 15.11 12.66 -9.71
C TRP A 22 16.06 13.10 -10.81
N TYR A 23 17.34 13.10 -10.51
CA TYR A 23 18.41 13.32 -11.47
C TYR A 23 18.76 12.02 -12.18
N TYR A 24 19.20 12.12 -13.43
CA TYR A 24 19.66 10.99 -14.23
C TYR A 24 20.61 11.47 -15.35
N LEU A 25 21.41 10.53 -15.85
CA LEU A 25 22.17 10.70 -17.07
C LEU A 25 21.28 10.30 -18.26
N PRO A 26 21.13 11.12 -19.32
CA PRO A 26 20.24 10.79 -20.45
C PRO A 26 20.49 9.41 -21.06
N GLU A 27 21.75 8.99 -21.20
CA GLU A 27 22.14 7.68 -21.74
C GLU A 27 21.92 6.51 -20.77
N GLY A 28 21.70 6.77 -19.48
CA GLY A 28 21.46 5.78 -18.43
C GLY A 28 20.21 6.13 -17.61
N ARG A 29 19.11 6.45 -18.30
CA ARG A 29 17.91 7.08 -17.71
C ARG A 29 17.25 6.27 -16.59
N ASP A 30 17.41 4.94 -16.57
CA ASP A 30 16.79 4.08 -15.57
C ASP A 30 17.53 4.08 -14.23
N LEU A 31 18.80 4.53 -14.21
CA LEU A 31 19.53 4.79 -12.98
C LEU A 31 19.15 6.15 -12.43
N LYS A 32 18.39 6.17 -11.33
CA LYS A 32 17.93 7.40 -10.69
C LYS A 32 18.84 7.85 -9.55
N ILE A 33 19.01 9.17 -9.44
CA ILE A 33 19.82 9.84 -8.45
C ILE A 33 18.91 10.80 -7.68
N CYS A 34 18.80 10.64 -6.36
CA CYS A 34 18.02 11.57 -5.56
C CYS A 34 18.71 12.95 -5.48
N SER A 35 17.94 14.01 -5.23
CA SER A 35 18.47 15.39 -5.17
C SER A 35 19.54 15.56 -4.09
N ARG A 36 19.49 14.82 -2.98
CA ARG A 36 20.55 14.80 -1.94
C ARG A 36 21.87 14.28 -2.49
N CYS A 37 21.89 13.11 -3.12
CA CYS A 37 23.11 12.53 -3.70
C CYS A 37 23.68 13.42 -4.81
N PHE A 38 22.83 14.00 -5.66
CA PHE A 38 23.30 14.92 -6.68
C PHE A 38 23.99 16.14 -6.04
N HIS A 39 23.38 16.74 -5.02
CA HIS A 39 23.96 17.90 -4.33
C HIS A 39 25.25 17.56 -3.57
N ASP A 40 25.31 16.41 -2.90
CA ASP A 40 26.49 15.99 -2.14
C ASP A 40 27.68 15.64 -3.02
N HIS A 41 27.42 14.95 -4.14
CA HIS A 41 28.49 14.26 -4.87
C HIS A 41 28.73 14.82 -6.27
N LEU A 42 27.74 15.46 -6.91
CA LEU A 42 27.83 15.85 -8.33
C LEU A 42 27.77 17.36 -8.57
N LYS A 43 26.93 18.11 -7.84
CA LYS A 43 26.65 19.53 -8.11
C LYS A 43 27.91 20.40 -8.22
N ASN A 44 28.90 20.15 -7.37
CA ASN A 44 30.14 20.94 -7.32
C ASN A 44 31.28 20.31 -8.13
N THR A 45 30.97 19.38 -9.04
CA THR A 45 31.96 18.71 -9.91
C THR A 45 31.86 19.22 -11.34
N PRO A 46 32.92 19.07 -12.17
CA PRO A 46 32.87 19.37 -13.60
C PRO A 46 31.81 18.54 -14.36
N PHE A 47 31.31 17.46 -13.77
CA PHE A 47 30.40 16.53 -14.42
C PHE A 47 28.91 16.91 -14.25
N ALA A 48 28.59 17.89 -13.40
CA ALA A 48 27.21 18.26 -13.06
C ALA A 48 26.32 18.50 -14.28
N ASN A 49 26.85 19.17 -15.31
CA ASN A 49 26.11 19.55 -16.52
C ASN A 49 25.75 18.37 -17.44
N ASN A 50 26.29 17.18 -17.20
CA ASN A 50 25.92 15.97 -17.95
C ASN A 50 24.60 15.36 -17.45
N PHE A 51 24.13 15.78 -16.27
CA PHE A 51 22.91 15.25 -15.68
C PHE A 51 21.74 16.20 -15.92
N THR A 52 20.58 15.60 -16.13
CA THR A 52 19.29 16.32 -16.14
C THR A 52 18.42 15.78 -15.01
N PHE A 53 17.24 16.36 -14.83
CA PHE A 53 16.28 15.89 -13.84
C PHE A 53 14.86 15.90 -14.39
N GLU A 54 14.01 15.09 -13.78
CA GLU A 54 12.57 15.07 -14.03
C GLU A 54 11.81 15.06 -12.71
N TYR A 55 10.61 15.64 -12.71
CA TYR A 55 9.68 15.51 -11.61
C TYR A 55 8.97 14.17 -11.69
N CYS A 56 9.06 13.37 -10.63
CA CYS A 56 8.36 12.09 -10.55
C CYS A 56 7.12 12.24 -9.67
N ARG A 57 5.99 11.82 -10.23
CA ARG A 57 4.66 11.87 -9.62
C ARG A 57 4.47 10.79 -8.55
N PRO A 58 3.47 10.94 -7.66
CA PRO A 58 3.29 9.97 -6.61
C PRO A 58 2.84 8.61 -7.18
N GLY A 59 3.22 7.53 -6.50
CA GLY A 59 2.87 6.15 -6.87
C GLY A 59 3.89 5.43 -7.75
N ILE A 60 4.80 6.14 -8.42
CA ILE A 60 5.91 5.50 -9.14
C ILE A 60 7.00 5.13 -8.13
N ARG A 61 7.30 3.83 -8.03
CA ARG A 61 8.37 3.33 -7.15
C ARG A 61 9.74 3.68 -7.73
N GLN A 62 10.41 4.66 -7.13
CA GLN A 62 11.78 5.03 -7.47
C GLN A 62 12.69 4.92 -6.25
N SER A 63 13.97 4.65 -6.50
CA SER A 63 14.99 4.64 -5.46
C SER A 63 16.30 5.22 -5.98
N CYS A 64 17.17 5.62 -5.07
CA CYS A 64 18.47 6.19 -5.41
C CYS A 64 19.50 5.06 -5.58
N ASP A 65 19.94 4.86 -6.82
CA ASP A 65 20.97 3.88 -7.16
C ASP A 65 22.40 4.46 -7.06
N PHE A 66 22.53 5.74 -6.68
CA PHE A 66 23.82 6.44 -6.70
C PHE A 66 24.67 6.23 -5.45
N ASN A 67 24.06 6.07 -4.28
CA ASN A 67 24.78 6.00 -3.00
C ASN A 67 25.34 4.60 -2.69
N THR A 68 25.90 3.93 -3.70
CA THR A 68 26.50 2.60 -3.58
C THR A 68 28.03 2.70 -3.50
N PRO A 69 28.71 1.77 -2.80
CA PRO A 69 30.17 1.80 -2.70
C PRO A 69 30.87 1.90 -4.06
N ARG A 70 30.44 1.11 -5.05
CA ARG A 70 31.07 1.13 -6.38
C ARG A 70 30.80 2.41 -7.15
N MET A 71 29.59 2.97 -7.10
CA MET A 71 29.28 4.23 -7.77
C MET A 71 30.14 5.36 -7.23
N ILE A 72 30.27 5.47 -5.91
CA ILE A 72 31.10 6.49 -5.26
C ILE A 72 32.59 6.29 -5.60
N ALA A 73 33.09 5.06 -5.57
CA ALA A 73 34.47 4.75 -5.98
C ALA A 73 34.74 5.13 -7.46
N THR A 74 33.78 4.84 -8.34
CA THR A 74 33.87 5.15 -9.77
C THR A 74 33.84 6.66 -10.02
N LEU A 75 33.00 7.39 -9.29
CA LEU A 75 32.99 8.86 -9.32
C LEU A 75 34.34 9.43 -8.89
N HIS A 76 34.90 8.95 -7.77
CA HIS A 76 36.21 9.42 -7.30
C HIS A 76 37.32 9.15 -8.33
N GLN A 77 37.32 7.96 -8.95
CA GLN A 77 38.26 7.63 -10.02
C GLN A 77 38.10 8.57 -11.22
N ALA A 78 36.86 8.80 -11.67
CA ALA A 78 36.57 9.69 -12.79
C ALA A 78 37.04 11.13 -12.52
N LEU A 79 36.82 11.64 -11.29
CA LEU A 79 37.28 12.96 -10.87
C LEU A 79 38.80 13.06 -10.82
N GLN A 80 39.49 12.05 -10.29
CA GLN A 80 40.96 12.01 -10.24
C GLN A 80 41.58 11.99 -11.65
N GLN A 81 40.93 11.30 -12.59
CA GLN A 81 41.38 11.20 -13.98
C GLN A 81 40.94 12.39 -14.84
N GLY A 82 40.01 13.22 -14.36
CA GLY A 82 39.35 14.24 -15.18
C GLY A 82 38.55 13.67 -16.35
N ASN A 83 38.15 12.39 -16.27
CA ASN A 83 37.51 11.66 -17.37
C ASN A 83 36.08 11.22 -17.00
N PHE A 84 35.09 11.89 -17.59
CA PHE A 84 33.69 11.57 -17.36
C PHE A 84 33.29 10.18 -17.92
N ASP A 85 33.97 9.69 -18.95
CA ASP A 85 33.61 8.43 -19.61
C ASP A 85 33.70 7.22 -18.67
N THR A 86 34.60 7.29 -17.68
CA THR A 86 34.71 6.28 -16.61
C THR A 86 33.39 6.15 -15.83
N LEU A 87 32.80 7.29 -15.42
CA LEU A 87 31.53 7.32 -14.70
C LEU A 87 30.35 7.01 -15.62
N LYS A 88 30.34 7.60 -16.83
CA LYS A 88 29.30 7.38 -17.84
C LYS A 88 29.15 5.91 -18.18
N THR A 89 30.25 5.21 -18.47
CA THR A 89 30.24 3.79 -18.84
C THR A 89 29.61 2.93 -17.75
N PHE A 90 29.96 3.21 -16.49
CA PHE A 90 29.39 2.48 -15.37
C PHE A 90 27.89 2.78 -15.19
N ILE A 91 27.46 4.04 -15.26
CA ILE A 91 26.04 4.43 -15.15
C ILE A 91 25.21 3.76 -16.25
N VAL A 92 25.67 3.81 -17.50
CA VAL A 92 24.96 3.22 -18.66
C VAL A 92 24.85 1.71 -18.50
N SER A 93 25.96 1.03 -18.16
CA SER A 93 25.95 -0.42 -17.90
C SER A 93 24.97 -0.77 -16.78
N ARG A 94 25.06 -0.07 -15.64
CA ARG A 94 24.25 -0.36 -14.47
C ARG A 94 22.78 -0.04 -14.69
N SER A 95 22.45 0.95 -15.52
CA SER A 95 21.06 1.27 -15.94
C SER A 95 20.38 0.09 -16.63
N GLY A 96 21.12 -0.79 -17.31
CA GLY A 96 20.59 -2.00 -17.94
C GLY A 96 20.36 -3.18 -16.98
N VAL A 97 20.75 -3.06 -15.71
CA VAL A 97 20.68 -4.13 -14.71
C VAL A 97 19.44 -3.97 -13.84
N LYS A 98 18.66 -5.05 -13.71
CA LYS A 98 17.45 -5.07 -12.87
C LYS A 98 17.78 -4.74 -11.41
N ARG A 99 17.03 -3.83 -10.81
CA ARG A 99 17.20 -3.45 -9.40
C ARG A 99 16.95 -4.64 -8.48
N CYS A 100 17.68 -4.74 -7.37
CA CYS A 100 17.38 -5.73 -6.34
C CYS A 100 15.96 -5.50 -5.79
N LYS A 101 15.22 -6.59 -5.49
CA LYS A 101 13.90 -6.48 -4.84
C LYS A 101 13.99 -6.02 -3.37
N GLU A 102 15.18 -6.17 -2.77
CA GLU A 102 15.52 -5.80 -1.38
C GLU A 102 14.62 -6.41 -0.30
N ASN A 103 15.00 -6.30 0.97
CA ASN A 103 14.17 -6.66 2.12
C ASN A 103 13.46 -8.03 2.02
N GLY A 104 14.14 -9.03 1.45
CA GLY A 104 13.57 -10.38 1.29
C GLY A 104 12.58 -10.54 0.15
N GLY A 105 12.50 -9.58 -0.76
CA GLY A 105 11.64 -9.65 -1.94
C GLY A 105 11.99 -10.85 -2.81
N GLN A 106 10.98 -11.69 -3.03
CA GLN A 106 11.07 -12.88 -3.86
C GLN A 106 11.17 -12.51 -5.34
N VAL A 107 12.04 -13.23 -6.04
CA VAL A 107 12.23 -13.13 -7.49
C VAL A 107 11.74 -14.41 -8.14
N LEU A 108 10.79 -14.29 -9.06
CA LEU A 108 10.26 -15.41 -9.82
C LEU A 108 11.18 -15.75 -11.01
N PRO A 109 11.21 -17.02 -11.47
CA PRO A 109 12.12 -17.44 -12.54
C PRO A 109 11.96 -16.68 -13.87
N ASP A 110 10.74 -16.28 -14.23
CA ASP A 110 10.39 -15.55 -15.44
C ASP A 110 10.79 -14.07 -15.39
N GLU A 111 11.16 -13.56 -14.21
CA GLU A 111 11.66 -12.19 -14.06
C GLU A 111 13.10 -12.02 -14.56
N GLY A 112 13.79 -13.07 -15.01
CA GLY A 112 15.04 -12.97 -15.77
C GLY A 112 16.19 -12.27 -15.04
N TYR A 113 16.31 -12.47 -13.72
CA TYR A 113 17.45 -12.01 -12.95
C TYR A 113 18.68 -12.88 -13.18
N LEU A 114 19.85 -12.23 -13.08
CA LEU A 114 21.15 -12.89 -13.08
C LEU A 114 21.70 -12.94 -11.65
N TRP A 115 22.31 -14.07 -11.31
CA TRP A 115 22.73 -14.39 -9.95
C TRP A 115 24.21 -14.76 -9.89
N PHE A 116 24.84 -14.43 -8.76
CA PHE A 116 26.22 -14.75 -8.45
C PHE A 116 26.25 -15.49 -7.12
N GLU A 117 26.90 -16.65 -7.11
CA GLU A 117 27.05 -17.51 -5.94
C GLU A 117 28.53 -17.55 -5.50
N PRO A 118 28.81 -18.00 -4.26
CA PRO A 118 30.15 -18.32 -3.84
C PRO A 118 30.85 -19.26 -4.84
N ARG A 119 32.15 -19.04 -5.07
CA ARG A 119 32.98 -19.88 -5.94
C ARG A 119 33.20 -21.28 -5.36
N ASP A 120 33.16 -21.41 -4.05
CA ASP A 120 33.27 -22.69 -3.35
C ASP A 120 31.98 -23.50 -3.54
N PRO A 121 32.03 -24.66 -4.21
CA PRO A 121 30.85 -25.49 -4.46
C PRO A 121 30.13 -25.98 -3.20
N SER A 122 30.83 -26.05 -2.05
CA SER A 122 30.23 -26.44 -0.77
C SER A 122 29.26 -25.39 -0.20
N LEU A 123 29.27 -24.18 -0.77
CA LEU A 123 28.46 -23.03 -0.35
C LEU A 123 27.33 -22.69 -1.35
N HIS A 124 27.24 -23.40 -2.47
CA HIS A 124 26.16 -23.19 -3.44
C HIS A 124 24.77 -23.37 -2.79
N GLY A 125 23.81 -22.53 -3.18
CA GLY A 125 22.46 -22.51 -2.61
C GLY A 125 22.36 -21.95 -1.18
N LYS A 126 23.47 -21.59 -0.51
CA LYS A 126 23.45 -20.97 0.82
C LYS A 126 23.49 -19.44 0.79
N LEU A 127 24.06 -18.87 -0.28
CA LEU A 127 24.22 -17.44 -0.48
C LEU A 127 24.11 -17.11 -1.97
N ALA A 128 23.30 -16.12 -2.33
CA ALA A 128 23.16 -15.61 -3.68
C ALA A 128 23.05 -14.07 -3.70
N ALA A 129 23.84 -13.47 -4.58
CA ALA A 129 23.76 -12.04 -4.90
C ALA A 129 23.10 -11.87 -6.27
N CYS A 130 22.05 -11.04 -6.38
CA CYS A 130 21.60 -10.61 -7.70
C CYS A 130 22.66 -9.72 -8.34
N GLN A 131 22.66 -9.62 -9.67
CA GLN A 131 23.63 -8.82 -10.42
C GLN A 131 23.77 -7.38 -9.89
N ALA A 132 22.66 -6.73 -9.53
CA ALA A 132 22.70 -5.40 -8.92
C ALA A 132 23.50 -5.35 -7.61
N CYS A 133 23.34 -6.31 -6.69
CA CYS A 133 24.11 -6.30 -5.45
C CYS A 133 25.55 -6.76 -5.66
N TYR A 134 25.78 -7.67 -6.61
CA TYR A 134 27.12 -8.08 -7.01
C TYR A 134 27.92 -6.89 -7.56
N GLU A 135 27.33 -6.15 -8.51
CA GLU A 135 27.99 -5.00 -9.12
C GLU A 135 28.24 -3.89 -8.11
N ASP A 136 27.29 -3.57 -7.24
CA ASP A 136 27.38 -2.37 -6.40
C ASP A 136 28.08 -2.57 -5.06
N PHE A 137 28.02 -3.78 -4.49
CA PHE A 137 28.57 -4.08 -3.17
C PHE A 137 29.70 -5.11 -3.24
N VAL A 138 29.53 -6.24 -3.93
CA VAL A 138 30.55 -7.29 -3.97
C VAL A 138 31.81 -6.80 -4.66
N LEU A 139 31.70 -6.25 -5.87
CA LEU A 139 32.85 -5.78 -6.65
C LEU A 139 33.55 -4.55 -6.06
N ALA A 140 32.89 -3.82 -5.15
CA ALA A 140 33.51 -2.72 -4.41
C ALA A 140 34.03 -3.14 -3.02
N SER A 141 33.91 -4.41 -2.66
CA SER A 141 34.34 -4.95 -1.37
C SER A 141 35.55 -5.89 -1.55
N GLY A 142 36.19 -6.25 -0.44
CA GLY A 142 37.32 -7.19 -0.44
C GLY A 142 36.95 -8.64 -0.74
N ILE A 143 35.66 -8.97 -0.92
CA ILE A 143 35.19 -10.36 -1.04
C ILE A 143 34.89 -10.82 -2.47
N ALA A 144 35.10 -9.99 -3.49
CA ALA A 144 34.81 -10.32 -4.88
C ALA A 144 35.44 -11.65 -5.34
N GLN A 145 36.65 -11.95 -4.87
CA GLN A 145 37.37 -13.19 -5.17
C GLN A 145 36.65 -14.47 -4.71
N HIS A 146 35.74 -14.37 -3.74
CA HIS A 146 34.98 -15.49 -3.20
C HIS A 146 33.69 -15.78 -3.97
N PHE A 147 33.32 -14.94 -4.94
CA PHE A 147 32.16 -15.15 -5.80
C PHE A 147 32.56 -15.70 -7.18
N SER A 148 31.59 -16.27 -7.90
CA SER A 148 31.73 -16.57 -9.31
C SER A 148 31.95 -15.29 -10.12
N ASN A 149 32.69 -15.41 -11.24
CA ASN A 149 32.88 -14.29 -12.17
C ASN A 149 31.84 -14.31 -13.31
N THR A 150 31.09 -15.41 -13.43
CA THR A 150 30.06 -15.60 -14.44
C THR A 150 28.71 -15.72 -13.73
N PRO A 151 27.68 -14.97 -14.17
CA PRO A 151 26.36 -15.10 -13.61
C PRO A 151 25.71 -16.43 -14.00
N ILE A 152 24.85 -16.94 -13.13
CA ILE A 152 23.94 -18.04 -13.43
C ILE A 152 22.53 -17.51 -13.68
N LYS A 153 21.79 -18.22 -14.54
CA LYS A 153 20.35 -18.00 -14.69
C LYS A 153 19.62 -18.74 -13.58
N GLN A 154 18.56 -18.12 -13.07
CA GLN A 154 17.69 -18.73 -12.09
C GLN A 154 17.04 -20.00 -12.67
N PRO A 155 17.02 -21.13 -11.94
CA PRO A 155 16.29 -22.31 -12.37
C PRO A 155 14.78 -22.05 -12.46
N GLU A 156 14.13 -22.62 -13.49
CA GLU A 156 12.72 -22.35 -13.85
C GLU A 156 11.67 -22.66 -12.76
N HIS A 157 12.05 -23.39 -11.71
CA HIS A 157 11.14 -23.86 -10.65
C HIS A 157 11.47 -23.28 -9.26
N LEU A 158 12.52 -22.46 -9.14
CA LEU A 158 12.97 -21.95 -7.84
C LEU A 158 12.74 -20.46 -7.73
N THR A 159 12.19 -20.02 -6.61
CA THR A 159 12.12 -18.60 -6.25
C THR A 159 13.38 -18.22 -5.50
N TYR A 160 14.01 -17.11 -5.88
CA TYR A 160 15.24 -16.64 -5.24
C TYR A 160 14.99 -15.38 -4.41
N ILE A 161 15.85 -15.18 -3.42
CA ILE A 161 15.94 -13.94 -2.64
C ILE A 161 17.42 -13.53 -2.66
N CYS A 162 17.69 -12.24 -2.82
CA CYS A 162 19.06 -11.74 -2.72
C CYS A 162 19.47 -11.55 -1.26
N ASP A 163 20.47 -12.30 -0.80
CA ASP A 163 20.98 -12.20 0.57
C ASP A 163 21.69 -10.86 0.86
N LEU A 164 22.15 -10.18 -0.20
CA LEU A 164 22.70 -8.83 -0.12
C LEU A 164 21.63 -7.73 -0.26
N GLY A 165 20.36 -8.11 -0.47
CA GLY A 165 19.23 -7.20 -0.53
C GLY A 165 18.78 -6.67 0.83
N TRP A 166 19.32 -7.21 1.93
CA TRP A 166 19.01 -6.76 3.29
C TRP A 166 19.86 -5.52 3.68
N PRO A 167 19.29 -4.50 4.33
CA PRO A 167 20.04 -3.34 4.80
C PRO A 167 21.23 -3.69 5.71
N PHE A 168 21.08 -4.74 6.53
CA PHE A 168 22.18 -5.28 7.33
C PHE A 168 23.37 -5.69 6.46
N ALA A 169 23.14 -6.48 5.41
CA ALA A 169 24.18 -6.96 4.50
C ALA A 169 24.95 -5.79 3.85
N GLN A 170 24.23 -4.77 3.39
CA GLN A 170 24.81 -3.59 2.78
C GLN A 170 25.67 -2.77 3.76
N LYS A 171 25.26 -2.65 5.03
CA LYS A 171 26.07 -2.02 6.09
C LYS A 171 27.30 -2.87 6.44
N PHE A 172 27.11 -4.18 6.56
CA PHE A 172 28.13 -5.13 6.97
C PHE A 172 29.30 -5.16 5.97
N LEU A 173 28.99 -5.25 4.66
CA LEU A 173 30.00 -5.22 3.59
C LEU A 173 30.80 -3.91 3.48
N LYS A 174 30.27 -2.80 4.02
CA LYS A 174 30.98 -1.52 4.07
C LYS A 174 32.01 -1.45 5.21
N GLN A 175 31.84 -2.26 6.25
CA GLN A 175 32.65 -2.19 7.47
C GLN A 175 33.61 -3.36 7.63
N TYR A 176 33.27 -4.53 7.10
CA TYR A 176 34.02 -5.77 7.27
C TYR A 176 34.48 -6.33 5.92
N ASN A 177 35.61 -7.03 5.93
CA ASN A 177 36.21 -7.68 4.75
C ASN A 177 36.50 -9.18 4.96
N ASP A 178 36.34 -9.72 6.16
CA ASP A 178 36.58 -11.13 6.45
C ASP A 178 35.45 -11.99 5.86
N TRP A 179 35.81 -12.85 4.89
CA TRP A 179 34.85 -13.68 4.16
C TRP A 179 34.04 -14.60 5.08
N ASN A 180 34.68 -15.27 6.03
CA ASN A 180 34.02 -16.25 6.90
C ASN A 180 33.00 -15.57 7.81
N GLN A 181 33.37 -14.43 8.39
CA GLN A 181 32.49 -13.62 9.20
C GLN A 181 31.30 -13.10 8.37
N ILE A 182 31.57 -12.52 7.20
CA ILE A 182 30.52 -12.02 6.30
C ILE A 182 29.56 -13.12 5.92
N PHE A 183 30.06 -14.25 5.40
CA PHE A 183 29.24 -15.38 4.99
C PHE A 183 28.32 -15.85 6.12
N ASN A 184 28.88 -16.09 7.32
CA ASN A 184 28.11 -16.57 8.46
C ASN A 184 27.00 -15.60 8.88
N TYR A 185 27.27 -14.29 8.91
CA TYR A 185 26.27 -13.29 9.29
C TYR A 185 25.20 -13.07 8.21
N LEU A 186 25.55 -13.15 6.93
CA LEU A 186 24.58 -13.06 5.83
C LEU A 186 23.62 -14.25 5.86
N VAL A 187 24.16 -15.47 5.95
CA VAL A 187 23.35 -16.70 6.07
C VAL A 187 22.51 -16.67 7.33
N TYR A 188 23.06 -16.21 8.46
CA TYR A 188 22.31 -16.06 9.70
C TYR A 188 21.12 -15.13 9.52
N ARG A 189 21.35 -13.91 9.01
CA ARG A 189 20.27 -12.94 8.77
C ARG A 189 19.23 -13.48 7.79
N ALA A 190 19.64 -14.15 6.71
CA ALA A 190 18.71 -14.72 5.73
C ALA A 190 17.78 -15.79 6.33
N ASN A 191 18.24 -16.54 7.33
CA ASN A 191 17.47 -17.57 8.02
C ASN A 191 16.61 -17.05 9.19
N LEU A 192 16.70 -15.75 9.53
CA LEU A 192 15.83 -15.18 10.57
C LEU A 192 14.39 -15.04 10.07
N PRO A 193 13.38 -15.32 10.93
CA PRO A 193 12.00 -15.04 10.59
C PRO A 193 11.78 -13.57 10.26
N ALA A 194 11.00 -13.30 9.20
CA ALA A 194 10.60 -11.94 8.87
C ALA A 194 9.85 -11.28 10.04
N CYS A 195 9.97 -9.96 10.16
CA CYS A 195 9.23 -9.20 11.15
C CYS A 195 7.73 -9.29 10.89
N ALA A 196 6.93 -9.59 11.91
CA ALA A 196 5.47 -9.63 11.83
C ALA A 196 4.82 -8.23 11.79
N GLY A 197 5.57 -7.18 11.47
CA GLY A 197 5.07 -5.80 11.46
C GLY A 197 4.40 -5.39 12.78
N GLY A 198 3.14 -4.94 12.65
CA GLY A 198 2.28 -4.54 13.75
C GLY A 198 1.54 -5.69 14.45
N ASP A 199 1.68 -6.91 13.96
CA ASP A 199 1.00 -8.07 14.54
C ASP A 199 1.65 -8.49 15.86
N GLU A 200 0.81 -8.95 16.77
CA GLU A 200 1.23 -9.57 18.03
C GLU A 200 1.68 -11.01 17.78
N VAL A 201 2.92 -11.31 18.17
CA VAL A 201 3.50 -12.66 18.02
C VAL A 201 4.06 -13.17 19.34
N ASP A 202 4.21 -14.49 19.44
CA ASP A 202 4.72 -15.10 20.66
C ASP A 202 6.15 -14.68 20.96
N SER A 203 6.43 -14.34 22.23
CA SER A 203 7.78 -13.97 22.68
C SER A 203 8.81 -15.08 22.47
N SER A 204 8.39 -16.35 22.43
CA SER A 204 9.26 -17.50 22.14
C SER A 204 9.59 -17.69 20.66
N SER A 205 8.86 -17.04 19.75
CA SER A 205 8.99 -17.27 18.29
C SER A 205 10.29 -16.76 17.68
N ARG A 206 11.00 -15.86 18.37
CA ARG A 206 12.21 -15.17 17.91
C ARG A 206 12.89 -14.50 19.09
N LYS A 207 14.14 -14.06 18.93
CA LYS A 207 14.75 -13.18 19.94
C LYS A 207 14.21 -11.76 19.83
N TRP A 208 14.15 -11.10 20.97
CA TRP A 208 13.72 -9.71 21.09
C TRP A 208 14.78 -8.86 21.76
N TYR A 209 14.83 -7.61 21.32
CA TYR A 209 15.68 -6.55 21.83
C TYR A 209 14.81 -5.46 22.44
N GLN A 210 15.33 -4.81 23.46
CA GLN A 210 14.63 -3.83 24.28
C GLN A 210 15.48 -2.57 24.40
N MET A 211 14.83 -1.43 24.65
CA MET A 211 15.50 -0.19 24.98
C MET A 211 16.23 -0.31 26.33
N ARG A 212 17.47 0.17 26.41
CA ARG A 212 18.23 0.22 27.69
C ARG A 212 17.65 1.19 28.71
N ALA A 213 16.86 2.18 28.27
CA ALA A 213 16.25 3.15 29.16
C ALA A 213 15.17 2.47 30.04
N PRO A 214 15.25 2.56 31.38
CA PRO A 214 14.35 1.82 32.28
C PRO A 214 12.87 2.14 32.11
N ASP A 215 12.55 3.37 31.71
CA ASP A 215 11.19 3.88 31.48
C ASP A 215 10.61 3.44 30.12
N LEU A 216 11.39 2.77 29.27
CA LEU A 216 11.00 2.36 27.91
C LEU A 216 11.04 0.83 27.72
N THR A 217 10.88 0.08 28.80
CA THR A 217 10.90 -1.39 28.81
C THR A 217 9.71 -2.02 28.08
N SER A 218 8.64 -1.29 27.79
CA SER A 218 7.53 -1.78 26.96
C SER A 218 7.81 -1.74 25.46
N ILE A 219 8.94 -1.14 25.02
CA ILE A 219 9.29 -1.01 23.61
C ILE A 219 10.21 -2.16 23.17
N TRP A 220 9.70 -2.99 22.27
CA TRP A 220 10.35 -4.21 21.79
C TRP A 220 10.67 -4.17 20.30
N MET A 221 11.84 -4.68 19.93
CA MET A 221 12.31 -4.84 18.55
C MET A 221 12.65 -6.31 18.30
N CYS A 222 12.13 -6.91 17.24
CA CYS A 222 12.50 -8.30 16.91
C CYS A 222 13.93 -8.39 16.38
N GLU A 223 14.54 -9.58 16.45
CA GLU A 223 15.93 -9.81 16.00
C GLU A 223 16.17 -9.43 14.53
N ALA A 224 15.24 -9.70 13.62
CA ALA A 224 15.38 -9.29 12.23
C ALA A 224 15.48 -7.75 12.08
N CYS A 225 14.61 -7.00 12.77
CA CYS A 225 14.66 -5.55 12.79
C CYS A 225 15.90 -5.02 13.51
N TYR A 226 16.40 -5.70 14.54
CA TYR A 226 17.67 -5.35 15.18
C TYR A 226 18.78 -5.31 14.14
N TYR A 227 18.99 -6.37 13.36
CA TYR A 227 20.07 -6.41 12.37
C TYR A 227 19.89 -5.36 11.27
N ASP A 228 18.68 -5.24 10.72
CA ASP A 228 18.45 -4.34 9.58
C ASP A 228 18.50 -2.86 9.98
N ILE A 229 18.10 -2.52 11.21
CA ILE A 229 17.86 -1.13 11.62
C ILE A 229 18.86 -0.67 12.68
N ALA A 230 19.05 -1.43 13.76
CA ALA A 230 19.86 -1.03 14.91
C ALA A 230 21.34 -1.41 14.78
N ALA A 231 21.63 -2.65 14.40
CA ALA A 231 23.00 -3.16 14.29
C ALA A 231 23.82 -2.34 13.30
N LEU A 232 25.08 -2.08 13.63
CA LEU A 232 26.00 -1.24 12.86
C LEU A 232 25.49 0.19 12.61
N SER A 233 24.57 0.66 13.45
CA SER A 233 24.14 2.06 13.49
C SER A 233 24.57 2.69 14.82
N PRO A 234 24.62 4.03 14.92
CA PRO A 234 24.86 4.71 16.19
C PRO A 234 23.87 4.36 17.32
N MET A 235 22.75 3.70 16.98
CA MET A 235 21.69 3.34 17.92
C MET A 235 21.87 1.96 18.56
N GLU A 236 22.79 1.13 18.06
CA GLU A 236 23.01 -0.24 18.59
C GLU A 236 23.29 -0.24 20.09
N GLN A 237 24.06 0.74 20.56
CA GLN A 237 24.39 0.90 21.98
C GLN A 237 23.17 1.16 22.90
N HIS A 238 22.04 1.60 22.35
CA HIS A 238 20.84 1.93 23.12
C HIS A 238 19.84 0.78 23.24
N VAL A 239 20.10 -0.33 22.55
CA VAL A 239 19.30 -1.55 22.62
C VAL A 239 20.14 -2.69 23.19
N TYR A 240 19.47 -3.67 23.77
CA TYR A 240 20.10 -4.88 24.27
C TYR A 240 19.14 -6.07 24.14
N CYS A 241 19.68 -7.28 24.17
CA CYS A 241 18.88 -8.50 24.22
C CYS A 241 18.67 -8.88 25.70
N PRO A 242 17.49 -8.61 26.30
CA PRO A 242 17.19 -9.04 27.66
C PRO A 242 16.91 -10.55 27.72
N GLN A 243 16.74 -11.05 28.95
CA GLN A 243 16.05 -12.32 29.14
C GLN A 243 14.63 -12.21 28.60
N GLN A 244 14.24 -13.16 27.76
CA GLN A 244 12.96 -13.11 27.05
C GLN A 244 11.79 -13.32 28.02
N PRO A 245 10.73 -12.50 27.96
CA PRO A 245 9.52 -12.77 28.72
C PRO A 245 8.88 -14.07 28.21
N LEU A 246 8.32 -14.88 29.12
CA LEU A 246 7.70 -16.16 28.77
C LEU A 246 6.19 -15.98 28.62
N ASN A 247 5.60 -16.59 27.58
CA ASN A 247 4.15 -16.62 27.32
C ASN A 247 3.51 -15.22 27.17
N VAL A 248 4.23 -14.27 26.58
CA VAL A 248 3.72 -12.92 26.31
C VAL A 248 3.64 -12.70 24.79
N LYS A 249 2.65 -11.95 24.35
CA LYS A 249 2.56 -11.48 22.96
C LYS A 249 3.26 -10.13 22.84
N LEU A 250 4.14 -10.02 21.84
CA LEU A 250 4.96 -8.84 21.60
C LEU A 250 4.76 -8.34 20.17
N THR A 251 4.78 -7.02 20.02
CA THR A 251 4.77 -6.34 18.73
C THR A 251 6.09 -5.62 18.52
N CYS A 252 6.65 -5.71 17.31
CA CYS A 252 7.90 -5.04 16.98
C CYS A 252 7.64 -3.56 16.68
N PHE A 253 8.20 -2.64 17.46
CA PHE A 253 7.99 -1.20 17.21
C PHE A 253 8.56 -0.75 15.87
N ALA A 254 9.66 -1.35 15.44
CA ALA A 254 10.44 -0.90 14.29
C ALA A 254 9.69 -1.01 12.95
N SER A 255 8.75 -1.95 12.86
CA SER A 255 7.88 -2.15 11.69
C SER A 255 6.39 -2.04 12.04
N GLY A 256 6.02 -2.05 13.32
CA GLY A 256 4.64 -1.96 13.80
C GLY A 256 4.21 -0.57 14.27
N SER A 257 5.14 0.37 14.46
CA SER A 257 4.84 1.73 14.92
C SER A 257 5.52 2.78 14.04
N ILE A 258 4.75 3.38 13.12
CA ILE A 258 5.19 4.51 12.30
C ILE A 258 5.79 5.64 13.14
N PRO A 259 5.13 6.17 14.20
CA PRO A 259 5.70 7.27 14.98
C PRO A 259 7.05 6.92 15.60
N LEU A 260 7.23 5.71 16.13
CA LEU A 260 8.53 5.32 16.68
C LEU A 260 9.57 5.09 15.59
N ARG A 261 9.18 4.56 14.43
CA ARG A 261 10.11 4.35 13.31
C ARG A 261 10.58 5.66 12.70
N VAL A 262 9.71 6.64 12.54
CA VAL A 262 10.09 7.99 12.07
C VAL A 262 11.04 8.65 13.07
N ALA A 263 10.69 8.67 14.36
CA ALA A 263 11.54 9.20 15.41
C ALA A 263 12.92 8.52 15.46
N TRP A 264 12.97 7.20 15.25
CA TRP A 264 14.23 6.45 15.19
C TRP A 264 15.09 6.88 14.00
N ASN A 265 14.51 6.93 12.80
CA ASN A 265 15.23 7.34 11.59
C ASN A 265 15.78 8.78 11.73
N GLU A 266 15.00 9.68 12.33
CA GLU A 266 15.43 11.06 12.62
C GLU A 266 16.54 11.11 13.69
N ALA A 267 16.44 10.32 14.75
CA ALA A 267 17.49 10.23 15.77
C ALA A 267 18.82 9.72 15.19
N VAL A 268 18.77 8.71 14.30
CA VAL A 268 19.95 8.22 13.56
C VAL A 268 20.54 9.34 12.70
N ALA A 269 19.70 10.01 11.90
CA ALA A 269 20.13 11.03 10.95
C ALA A 269 20.75 12.25 11.66
N GLN A 270 20.16 12.68 12.77
CA GLN A 270 20.63 13.82 13.57
C GLN A 270 21.78 13.42 14.52
N ARG A 271 22.09 12.12 14.63
CA ARG A 271 22.99 11.55 15.66
C ARG A 271 22.64 12.01 17.08
N ASN A 272 21.34 12.18 17.34
CA ASN A 272 20.81 12.68 18.60
C ASN A 272 19.70 11.77 19.11
N PHE A 273 20.03 10.91 20.07
CA PHE A 273 19.08 9.92 20.56
C PHE A 273 18.00 10.48 21.48
N ASN A 274 18.18 11.70 22.00
CA ASN A 274 17.12 12.35 22.77
C ASN A 274 15.86 12.56 21.93
N VAL A 275 15.99 12.70 20.60
CA VAL A 275 14.85 12.76 19.66
C VAL A 275 13.97 11.51 19.80
N PHE A 276 14.57 10.31 19.78
CA PHE A 276 13.83 9.08 19.96
C PHE A 276 13.30 8.93 21.39
N TYR A 277 14.11 9.20 22.41
CA TYR A 277 13.67 9.05 23.80
C TYR A 277 12.49 9.94 24.17
N GLN A 278 12.45 11.18 23.69
CA GLN A 278 11.33 12.07 23.90
C GLN A 278 10.05 11.54 23.24
N ALA A 279 10.14 11.11 21.98
CA ALA A 279 9.01 10.50 21.26
C ALA A 279 8.53 9.22 21.95
N ALA A 280 9.45 8.34 22.34
CA ALA A 280 9.19 7.06 22.99
C ALA A 280 8.51 7.22 24.34
N ARG A 281 8.92 8.20 25.16
CA ARG A 281 8.26 8.50 26.44
C ARG A 281 6.82 8.96 26.24
N VAL A 282 6.58 9.83 25.25
CA VAL A 282 5.20 10.24 24.94
C VAL A 282 4.40 9.05 24.45
N PHE A 283 4.98 8.20 23.59
CA PHE A 283 4.33 6.99 23.09
C PHE A 283 3.90 6.04 24.22
N VAL A 284 4.80 5.72 25.16
CA VAL A 284 4.52 4.80 26.29
C VAL A 284 3.50 5.39 27.27
N ASN A 285 3.52 6.71 27.47
CA ASN A 285 2.62 7.39 28.41
C ASN A 285 1.29 7.84 27.79
N SER A 286 1.09 7.60 26.49
CA SER A 286 -0.15 7.96 25.79
C SER A 286 -1.00 6.72 25.51
N PRO A 287 -2.33 6.86 25.41
CA PRO A 287 -3.16 5.78 24.88
C PRO A 287 -2.69 5.32 23.50
N PRO A 288 -2.77 4.02 23.17
CA PRO A 288 -2.26 3.48 21.93
C PRO A 288 -3.03 4.02 20.71
N CYS A 289 -2.29 4.45 19.69
CA CYS A 289 -2.86 4.90 18.42
C CYS A 289 -3.25 3.67 17.58
N THR A 290 -4.49 3.21 17.71
CA THR A 290 -5.02 2.04 16.98
C THR A 290 -6.07 2.45 15.95
N GLY A 291 -6.44 1.52 15.06
CA GLY A 291 -7.55 1.73 14.13
C GLY A 291 -8.93 1.87 14.78
N GLN A 292 -9.05 1.55 16.08
CA GLN A 292 -10.27 1.78 16.86
C GLN A 292 -10.34 3.20 17.43
N GLY A 293 -9.29 4.00 17.23
CA GLY A 293 -9.18 5.34 17.78
C GLY A 293 -8.58 5.38 19.19
N VAL A 294 -8.52 6.60 19.72
CA VAL A 294 -7.95 6.95 21.01
C VAL A 294 -9.02 7.64 21.84
N THR A 295 -9.23 7.16 23.07
CA THR A 295 -10.12 7.79 24.06
C THR A 295 -9.28 8.47 25.14
N ASN A 296 -9.71 9.63 25.63
CA ASN A 296 -9.02 10.38 26.70
C ASN A 296 -7.55 10.72 26.38
N GLY A 297 -7.19 10.84 25.10
CA GLY A 297 -5.85 11.23 24.65
C GLY A 297 -5.64 12.73 24.63
N VAL A 298 -4.38 13.15 24.50
CA VAL A 298 -4.02 14.53 24.15
C VAL A 298 -4.03 14.67 22.63
N TRP A 299 -4.77 15.66 22.15
CA TRP A 299 -5.01 15.91 20.73
C TRP A 299 -4.36 17.19 20.24
N TYR A 300 -3.96 17.18 18.98
CA TYR A 300 -3.38 18.29 18.26
C TYR A 300 -4.15 18.49 16.94
N SER A 301 -4.16 19.72 16.46
CA SER A 301 -4.68 20.09 15.14
C SER A 301 -3.77 21.13 14.50
N LEU A 302 -4.00 21.44 13.23
CA LEU A 302 -3.26 22.46 12.48
C LEU A 302 -3.20 23.79 13.23
N ASN A 303 -2.17 24.58 12.94
CA ASN A 303 -2.04 25.97 13.35
C ASN A 303 -2.31 26.88 12.15
N PRO A 304 -3.37 27.72 12.15
CA PRO A 304 -4.41 27.86 13.18
C PRO A 304 -5.35 26.64 13.26
N PRO A 305 -6.05 26.40 14.39
CA PRO A 305 -6.88 25.22 14.62
C PRO A 305 -7.81 24.86 13.45
N ALA A 306 -7.82 23.60 13.05
CA ALA A 306 -8.81 23.01 12.13
C ALA A 306 -9.70 22.00 12.88
N LYS A 307 -11.02 22.13 12.73
CA LYS A 307 -11.97 21.33 13.51
C LYS A 307 -11.92 19.84 13.18
N GLU A 308 -11.68 19.50 11.92
CA GLU A 308 -11.74 18.13 11.39
C GLU A 308 -10.36 17.46 11.28
N VAL A 309 -9.29 18.12 11.79
CA VAL A 309 -7.95 17.53 11.87
C VAL A 309 -7.67 17.12 13.32
N ASP A 310 -7.28 15.87 13.50
CA ASP A 310 -7.03 15.22 14.78
C ASP A 310 -5.76 14.36 14.75
N VAL A 311 -4.70 14.87 15.39
CA VAL A 311 -3.43 14.15 15.55
C VAL A 311 -3.22 13.82 17.02
N CYS A 312 -3.05 12.53 17.35
CA CYS A 312 -2.79 12.10 18.72
C CYS A 312 -1.36 12.44 19.17
N SER A 313 -1.14 12.49 20.48
CA SER A 313 0.17 12.77 21.09
C SER A 313 1.30 11.88 20.58
N ALA A 314 1.06 10.59 20.36
CA ALA A 314 2.06 9.65 19.84
C ALA A 314 2.51 10.02 18.42
N CYS A 315 1.57 10.33 17.53
CA CYS A 315 1.90 10.76 16.16
C CYS A 315 2.50 12.17 16.12
N TYR A 316 2.01 13.09 16.96
CA TYR A 316 2.62 14.41 17.11
C TYR A 316 4.09 14.32 17.55
N ALA A 317 4.37 13.61 18.64
CA ALA A 317 5.70 13.49 19.20
C ALA A 317 6.64 12.56 18.41
N GLY A 318 6.11 11.58 17.67
CA GLY A 318 6.91 10.62 16.91
C GLY A 318 7.12 10.96 15.43
N ILE A 319 6.22 11.75 14.84
CA ILE A 319 6.29 12.11 13.40
C ILE A 319 6.63 13.59 13.24
N LEU A 320 5.79 14.48 13.76
CA LEU A 320 5.88 15.92 13.46
C LEU A 320 7.07 16.58 14.18
N VAL A 321 7.24 16.31 15.47
CA VAL A 321 8.35 16.89 16.26
C VAL A 321 9.73 16.44 15.76
N PRO A 322 10.01 15.13 15.53
CA PRO A 322 11.32 14.67 15.06
C PRO A 322 11.68 15.21 13.68
N CYS A 323 10.67 15.41 12.82
CA CYS A 323 10.84 16.00 11.49
C CYS A 323 11.03 17.53 11.52
N GLY A 324 10.89 18.19 12.67
CA GLY A 324 11.07 19.64 12.82
C GLY A 324 9.86 20.46 12.38
N VAL A 325 8.68 19.85 12.29
CA VAL A 325 7.44 20.46 11.80
C VAL A 325 6.33 20.46 12.87
N GLY A 326 6.72 20.36 14.14
CA GLY A 326 5.79 20.41 15.27
C GLY A 326 5.05 21.76 15.41
N HIS A 327 5.66 22.86 14.94
CA HIS A 327 5.06 24.20 14.99
C HIS A 327 3.83 24.36 14.09
N LEU A 328 3.64 23.44 13.13
CA LEU A 328 2.44 23.37 12.29
C LEU A 328 1.20 22.94 13.08
N MET A 329 1.38 22.51 14.33
CA MET A 329 0.31 21.99 15.17
C MET A 329 0.14 22.80 16.44
N VAL A 330 -1.09 22.86 16.93
CA VAL A 330 -1.47 23.41 18.23
C VAL A 330 -2.35 22.40 18.96
N ARG A 331 -2.30 22.44 20.29
CA ARG A 331 -3.10 21.55 21.14
C ARG A 331 -4.60 21.82 20.89
N LYS A 332 -5.36 20.75 20.69
CA LYS A 332 -6.80 20.77 20.53
C LYS A 332 -7.48 20.28 21.80
N MET A 333 -8.47 21.04 22.25
CA MET A 333 -9.32 20.62 23.37
C MET A 333 -10.41 19.71 22.83
N VAL A 334 -10.42 18.47 23.31
CA VAL A 334 -11.42 17.46 22.97
C VAL A 334 -12.16 17.08 24.26
N PRO A 335 -13.50 17.00 24.24
CA PRO A 335 -14.29 16.54 25.38
C PRO A 335 -13.79 15.19 25.95
N PRO A 336 -13.71 15.04 27.29
CA PRO A 336 -13.41 13.76 27.90
C PRO A 336 -14.39 12.66 27.46
N GLY A 337 -13.89 11.43 27.31
CA GLY A 337 -14.68 10.26 26.90
C GLY A 337 -14.91 10.15 25.39
N GLU A 338 -14.61 11.18 24.59
CA GLU A 338 -14.74 11.11 23.14
C GLU A 338 -13.59 10.28 22.53
N THR A 339 -13.96 9.27 21.72
CA THR A 339 -13.00 8.48 20.94
C THR A 339 -12.83 9.12 19.57
N ARG A 340 -11.59 9.44 19.19
CA ARG A 340 -11.26 9.95 17.85
C ARG A 340 -10.22 9.07 17.17
N LEU A 341 -10.30 8.97 15.85
CA LEU A 341 -9.26 8.32 15.04
C LEU A 341 -8.19 9.35 14.68
N CYS A 342 -6.91 8.99 14.85
CA CYS A 342 -5.82 9.87 14.49
C CYS A 342 -5.65 9.90 12.97
N ASP A 343 -5.56 11.10 12.38
CA ASP A 343 -5.36 11.30 10.95
C ASP A 343 -4.02 10.77 10.41
N MET A 344 -3.07 10.51 11.30
CA MET A 344 -1.77 9.92 10.97
C MET A 344 -1.75 8.39 11.17
N ASN A 345 -2.87 7.79 11.59
CA ASN A 345 -3.00 6.34 11.70
C ASN A 345 -3.40 5.75 10.34
N LEU A 346 -2.75 4.69 9.87
CA LEU A 346 -3.05 4.10 8.55
C LEU A 346 -4.48 3.55 8.39
N ALA A 347 -5.22 3.33 9.48
CA ALA A 347 -6.64 3.01 9.41
C ALA A 347 -7.52 4.25 9.12
N SER A 348 -7.01 5.47 9.26
CA SER A 348 -7.71 6.68 8.86
C SER A 348 -7.76 6.78 7.33
N PRO A 349 -8.93 7.10 6.74
CA PRO A 349 -9.12 7.10 5.28
C PRO A 349 -8.11 7.93 4.48
N ARG A 350 -7.52 8.97 5.08
CA ARG A 350 -6.63 9.94 4.40
C ARG A 350 -5.21 9.95 4.94
N ALA A 351 -4.84 9.00 5.80
CA ALA A 351 -3.52 9.00 6.43
C ALA A 351 -2.38 8.91 5.43
N VAL A 352 -2.54 8.12 4.37
CA VAL A 352 -1.51 7.99 3.32
C VAL A 352 -1.28 9.33 2.62
N ASP A 353 -2.35 10.05 2.28
CA ASP A 353 -2.24 11.35 1.61
C ASP A 353 -1.66 12.42 2.55
N TYR A 354 -2.05 12.40 3.83
CA TYR A 354 -1.53 13.32 4.84
C TYR A 354 -0.02 13.11 5.02
N LEU A 355 0.41 11.86 5.15
CA LEU A 355 1.83 11.51 5.26
C LEU A 355 2.59 11.88 3.99
N ALA A 356 2.02 11.67 2.80
CA ALA A 356 2.65 12.03 1.53
C ALA A 356 2.84 13.55 1.37
N LYS A 357 1.81 14.35 1.70
CA LYS A 357 1.91 15.82 1.64
C LYS A 357 2.80 16.39 2.76
N LEU A 358 2.85 15.74 3.91
CA LEU A 358 3.81 16.07 4.97
C LEU A 358 5.25 15.81 4.51
N ASP A 359 5.53 14.65 3.92
CA ASP A 359 6.85 14.29 3.37
C ASP A 359 7.27 15.28 2.28
N LEU A 360 6.36 15.63 1.36
CA LEU A 360 6.61 16.63 0.33
C LEU A 360 6.92 18.02 0.92
N GLY A 361 6.17 18.47 1.92
CA GLY A 361 6.42 19.73 2.64
C GLY A 361 7.79 19.73 3.31
N ILE A 362 8.20 18.62 3.93
CA ILE A 362 9.53 18.47 4.54
C ILE A 362 10.64 18.49 3.48
N ASP A 363 10.48 17.74 2.39
CA ASP A 363 11.49 17.61 1.33
C ASP A 363 11.69 18.91 0.54
N THR A 364 10.62 19.67 0.33
CA THR A 364 10.67 21.01 -0.30
C THR A 364 11.00 22.12 0.70
N GLY A 365 10.86 21.83 2.00
CA GLY A 365 10.88 22.79 3.10
C GLY A 365 9.86 23.91 2.91
N ASP A 366 8.69 23.57 2.38
CA ASP A 366 7.50 24.42 2.28
C ASP A 366 6.47 23.97 3.32
N ASP A 367 6.45 24.71 4.43
CA ASP A 367 5.56 24.49 5.57
C ASP A 367 4.08 24.72 5.25
N THR A 368 3.74 25.22 4.06
CA THR A 368 2.35 25.50 3.66
C THR A 368 1.67 24.32 2.98
N ILE A 369 2.44 23.40 2.38
CA ILE A 369 1.91 22.28 1.57
C ILE A 369 0.96 21.41 2.40
N PHE A 370 1.45 20.88 3.52
CA PHE A 370 0.67 19.97 4.35
C PHE A 370 -0.53 20.66 5.02
N PRO A 371 -0.40 21.81 5.72
CA PRO A 371 -1.54 22.45 6.37
C PRO A 371 -2.63 22.91 5.39
N ASN A 372 -2.26 23.43 4.22
CA ASN A 372 -3.23 23.84 3.21
C ASN A 372 -4.00 22.64 2.64
N TYR A 373 -3.29 21.54 2.35
CA TYR A 373 -3.92 20.31 1.91
C TYR A 373 -4.85 19.74 2.99
N ALA A 374 -4.33 19.52 4.20
CA ALA A 374 -5.05 18.92 5.32
C ALA A 374 -6.32 19.71 5.68
N ARG A 375 -6.28 21.06 5.65
CA ARG A 375 -7.47 21.88 5.90
C ARG A 375 -8.55 21.65 4.84
N ARG A 376 -8.21 21.85 3.56
CA ARG A 376 -9.15 21.72 2.43
C ARG A 376 -9.78 20.33 2.37
N ILE A 377 -8.96 19.30 2.51
CA ILE A 377 -9.44 17.93 2.41
C ILE A 377 -10.26 17.54 3.64
N SER A 378 -9.88 17.94 4.85
CA SER A 378 -10.64 17.60 6.08
C SER A 378 -12.08 18.15 6.07
N GLU A 379 -12.29 19.31 5.45
CA GLU A 379 -13.62 19.91 5.27
C GLU A 379 -14.44 19.26 4.14
N THR A 380 -13.79 18.44 3.32
CA THR A 380 -14.42 17.73 2.21
C THR A 380 -14.91 16.36 2.68
N PRO A 381 -16.21 16.02 2.49
CA PRO A 381 -16.72 14.69 2.78
C PRO A 381 -15.99 13.61 1.97
N LEU A 382 -15.87 12.40 2.52
CA LEU A 382 -15.33 11.26 1.80
C LEU A 382 -16.16 10.94 0.55
N CYS A 383 -15.52 10.30 -0.44
CA CYS A 383 -16.24 9.77 -1.58
C CYS A 383 -17.36 8.81 -1.13
N SER A 384 -18.53 8.90 -1.75
CA SER A 384 -19.67 8.02 -1.48
C SER A 384 -19.54 6.62 -2.10
N HIS A 385 -18.36 6.26 -2.60
CA HIS A 385 -18.02 4.94 -3.13
C HIS A 385 -19.03 4.37 -4.15
N GLY A 386 -19.47 5.22 -5.08
CA GLY A 386 -20.38 4.81 -6.16
C GLY A 386 -21.87 4.94 -5.83
N GLN A 387 -22.24 5.40 -4.63
CA GLN A 387 -23.62 5.78 -4.33
C GLN A 387 -24.05 6.98 -5.18
N ILE A 388 -25.29 6.92 -5.67
CA ILE A 388 -25.93 7.99 -6.43
C ILE A 388 -26.34 9.10 -5.46
N LEU A 389 -25.86 10.31 -5.69
CA LEU A 389 -26.16 11.49 -4.89
C LEU A 389 -27.00 12.49 -5.70
N GLU A 390 -27.82 13.27 -4.99
CA GLU A 390 -28.64 14.35 -5.53
C GLU A 390 -28.23 15.66 -4.84
N ASN A 391 -28.34 16.80 -5.53
CA ASN A 391 -27.99 18.12 -4.98
C ASN A 391 -26.57 18.17 -4.37
N HIS A 392 -25.60 17.60 -5.09
CA HIS A 392 -24.22 17.51 -4.64
C HIS A 392 -23.32 18.37 -5.52
N ARG A 393 -22.14 18.75 -5.00
CA ARG A 393 -21.15 19.51 -5.77
C ARG A 393 -20.27 18.56 -6.57
N TRP A 394 -19.97 18.91 -7.82
CA TRP A 394 -19.22 18.07 -8.74
C TRP A 394 -18.18 18.86 -9.53
N TYR A 395 -17.15 18.13 -9.95
CA TYR A 395 -16.21 18.55 -10.99
C TYR A 395 -16.55 17.74 -12.23
N CYS A 396 -16.86 18.43 -13.34
CA CYS A 396 -17.40 17.78 -14.52
C CYS A 396 -16.54 18.00 -15.75
N HIS A 397 -16.40 16.93 -16.52
CA HIS A 397 -16.10 16.92 -17.94
C HIS A 397 -17.34 16.37 -18.66
N ASP A 398 -17.46 16.59 -19.96
CA ASP A 398 -18.64 16.18 -20.76
C ASP A 398 -18.95 14.67 -20.65
N MET A 399 -17.94 13.85 -20.39
CA MET A 399 -18.03 12.38 -20.34
C MET A 399 -17.92 11.75 -18.95
N PHE A 400 -17.40 12.46 -17.95
CA PHE A 400 -17.13 11.89 -16.63
C PHE A 400 -17.15 12.94 -15.54
N ILE A 401 -17.44 12.53 -14.31
CA ILE A 401 -17.56 13.44 -13.17
C ILE A 401 -16.81 12.94 -11.93
N SER A 402 -16.34 13.89 -11.13
CA SER A 402 -15.63 13.64 -9.88
C SER A 402 -16.28 14.36 -8.72
N CYS A 403 -16.42 13.69 -7.57
CA CYS A 403 -16.81 14.37 -6.34
C CYS A 403 -15.61 15.18 -5.80
N PRO A 404 -15.83 16.13 -4.87
CA PRO A 404 -14.74 16.97 -4.36
C PRO A 404 -13.59 16.17 -3.71
N SER A 405 -13.87 15.08 -3.00
CA SER A 405 -12.83 14.22 -2.41
C SER A 405 -11.92 13.62 -3.49
N CYS A 406 -12.52 12.97 -4.50
CA CYS A 406 -11.77 12.35 -5.58
C CYS A 406 -11.01 13.39 -6.42
N TYR A 407 -11.57 14.60 -6.58
CA TYR A 407 -10.86 15.68 -7.27
C TYR A 407 -9.57 16.05 -6.53
N LEU A 408 -9.66 16.33 -5.22
CA LEU A 408 -8.51 16.71 -4.41
C LEU A 408 -7.48 15.58 -4.23
N GLU A 409 -7.92 14.33 -4.20
CA GLU A 409 -7.05 13.16 -3.98
C GLU A 409 -6.39 12.64 -5.26
N VAL A 410 -7.03 12.79 -6.43
CA VAL A 410 -6.62 12.07 -7.66
C VAL A 410 -6.38 13.00 -8.86
N ILE A 411 -7.00 14.17 -8.89
CA ILE A 411 -7.04 15.03 -10.10
C ILE A 411 -6.28 16.34 -9.89
N GLU A 412 -6.35 16.96 -8.72
CA GLU A 412 -5.71 18.24 -8.43
C GLU A 412 -4.19 18.15 -8.65
N GLY A 413 -3.64 19.03 -9.49
CA GLY A 413 -2.23 19.09 -9.84
C GLY A 413 -1.79 18.17 -10.98
N GLU A 414 -2.69 17.34 -11.53
CA GLU A 414 -2.37 16.47 -12.66
C GLU A 414 -2.47 17.22 -14.01
N PRO A 415 -1.69 16.85 -15.05
CA PRO A 415 -1.67 17.56 -16.34
C PRO A 415 -3.03 17.69 -17.02
N LEU A 416 -3.88 16.68 -16.88
CA LEU A 416 -5.22 16.66 -17.48
C LEU A 416 -6.27 17.32 -16.57
N GLU A 417 -5.92 17.89 -15.42
CA GLU A 417 -6.86 18.61 -14.54
C GLU A 417 -7.65 19.69 -15.29
N SER A 418 -7.02 20.38 -16.24
CA SER A 418 -7.65 21.45 -17.01
C SER A 418 -8.80 20.99 -17.90
N CYS A 419 -9.00 19.68 -18.11
CA CYS A 419 -10.13 19.18 -18.89
C CYS A 419 -11.48 19.31 -18.15
N PHE A 420 -11.48 19.46 -16.82
CA PHE A 420 -12.70 19.70 -16.06
C PHE A 420 -13.19 21.13 -16.28
N THR A 421 -14.28 21.26 -17.04
CA THR A 421 -14.87 22.53 -17.48
C THR A 421 -15.71 23.18 -16.38
N ALA A 422 -16.50 22.39 -15.66
CA ALA A 422 -17.26 22.84 -14.49
C ALA A 422 -16.54 22.39 -13.21
N ARG A 423 -16.31 23.34 -12.29
CA ARG A 423 -15.49 23.10 -11.08
C ARG A 423 -16.27 23.41 -9.82
N ASN A 424 -16.51 22.37 -9.01
CA ASN A 424 -17.19 22.45 -7.71
C ASN A 424 -18.62 23.05 -7.80
N GLU A 425 -19.32 22.76 -8.88
CA GLU A 425 -20.66 23.30 -9.16
C GLU A 425 -21.75 22.41 -8.56
N LEU A 426 -22.83 23.02 -8.07
CA LEU A 426 -23.96 22.29 -7.55
C LEU A 426 -24.74 21.68 -8.72
N TYR A 427 -24.87 20.36 -8.70
CA TYR A 427 -25.62 19.61 -9.71
C TYR A 427 -26.84 18.96 -9.07
N SER A 428 -28.03 19.24 -9.60
CA SER A 428 -29.30 18.75 -9.05
C SER A 428 -29.59 17.30 -9.45
N ASN A 429 -29.03 16.82 -10.56
CA ASN A 429 -29.33 15.48 -11.05
C ASN A 429 -28.71 14.39 -10.16
N LYS A 430 -29.35 13.21 -10.19
CA LYS A 430 -28.89 12.00 -9.52
C LYS A 430 -27.70 11.39 -10.26
N ILE A 431 -26.49 11.61 -9.75
CA ILE A 431 -25.27 11.06 -10.36
C ILE A 431 -24.35 10.47 -9.30
N LYS A 432 -23.47 9.55 -9.72
CA LYS A 432 -22.41 8.95 -8.93
C LYS A 432 -21.04 9.46 -9.39
N CYS A 433 -20.06 9.45 -8.49
CA CYS A 433 -18.68 9.72 -8.88
C CYS A 433 -18.19 8.66 -9.88
N ASP A 434 -17.33 9.02 -10.83
CA ASP A 434 -16.65 8.03 -11.67
C ASP A 434 -15.32 7.56 -11.08
N PHE A 435 -14.67 8.41 -10.29
CA PHE A 435 -13.36 8.19 -9.69
C PHE A 435 -13.40 7.40 -8.37
N TYR A 436 -14.50 6.75 -8.01
CA TYR A 436 -14.50 5.85 -6.83
C TYR A 436 -13.77 4.52 -7.09
N SER A 437 -13.71 4.08 -8.36
CA SER A 437 -13.04 2.81 -8.71
C SER A 437 -11.53 2.98 -8.73
N ALA A 438 -10.82 2.05 -8.10
CA ALA A 438 -9.36 2.00 -8.13
C ALA A 438 -8.82 1.83 -9.56
N ARG A 439 -9.51 1.07 -10.42
CA ARG A 439 -9.15 0.92 -11.82
C ARG A 439 -9.29 2.22 -12.60
N VAL A 440 -10.39 2.96 -12.42
CA VAL A 440 -10.57 4.27 -13.06
C VAL A 440 -9.46 5.22 -12.64
N ARG A 441 -9.12 5.26 -11.34
CA ARG A 441 -7.99 6.06 -10.82
C ARG A 441 -6.65 5.66 -11.47
N ASN A 442 -6.40 4.36 -11.68
CA ASN A 442 -5.16 3.89 -12.33
C ASN A 442 -5.11 4.26 -13.82
N ILE A 443 -6.19 4.08 -14.56
CA ILE A 443 -6.25 4.45 -15.99
C ILE A 443 -6.14 5.98 -16.14
N TRP A 444 -6.71 6.75 -15.21
CA TRP A 444 -6.50 8.20 -15.16
C TRP A 444 -5.04 8.57 -14.97
N ARG A 445 -4.31 7.91 -14.06
CA ARG A 445 -2.86 8.13 -13.87
C ARG A 445 -2.09 7.80 -15.15
N GLU A 446 -2.37 6.66 -15.78
CA GLU A 446 -1.72 6.28 -17.06
C GLU A 446 -1.98 7.29 -18.18
N ALA A 447 -3.20 7.81 -18.27
CA ALA A 447 -3.56 8.85 -19.22
C ALA A 447 -2.82 10.16 -18.94
N ASN A 448 -2.67 10.53 -17.67
CA ASN A 448 -1.90 11.70 -17.26
C ASN A 448 -0.38 11.55 -17.50
N ASP A 449 0.15 10.33 -17.43
CA ASP A 449 1.56 10.05 -17.75
C ASP A 449 1.83 10.16 -19.26
N LYS A 450 0.87 9.71 -20.08
CA LYS A 450 0.95 9.74 -21.56
C LYS A 450 0.39 11.02 -22.17
N ASN A 451 -0.21 11.90 -21.36
CA ASN A 451 -1.01 13.05 -21.80
C ASN A 451 -2.11 12.66 -22.81
N ASP A 452 -2.78 11.53 -22.56
CA ASP A 452 -3.75 10.89 -23.46
C ASP A 452 -5.19 11.01 -22.94
N LEU A 453 -5.73 12.23 -22.99
CA LEU A 453 -7.15 12.46 -22.68
C LEU A 453 -8.10 11.67 -23.60
N PRO A 454 -7.87 11.58 -24.93
CA PRO A 454 -8.74 10.80 -25.81
C PRO A 454 -8.83 9.32 -25.42
N GLY A 455 -7.72 8.68 -25.03
CA GLY A 455 -7.69 7.31 -24.55
C GLY A 455 -8.50 7.11 -23.27
N PHE A 456 -8.40 8.05 -22.31
CA PHE A 456 -9.22 8.02 -21.10
C PHE A 456 -10.72 8.18 -21.42
N VAL A 457 -11.08 9.11 -22.30
CA VAL A 457 -12.47 9.31 -22.75
C VAL A 457 -13.01 8.05 -23.43
N ALA A 458 -12.24 7.41 -24.31
CA ALA A 458 -12.64 6.17 -24.97
C ALA A 458 -12.92 5.04 -23.94
N PHE A 459 -12.08 4.93 -22.90
CA PHE A 459 -12.33 4.00 -21.81
C PHE A 459 -13.62 4.32 -21.05
N MET A 460 -13.86 5.60 -20.71
CA MET A 460 -15.08 6.02 -20.01
C MET A 460 -16.35 5.79 -20.84
N THR A 461 -16.30 6.01 -22.15
CA THR A 461 -17.39 5.68 -23.08
C THR A 461 -17.71 4.19 -23.07
N LYS A 462 -16.68 3.34 -23.19
CA LYS A 462 -16.84 1.88 -23.11
C LYS A 462 -17.41 1.45 -21.75
N ARG A 463 -16.95 2.05 -20.66
CA ARG A 463 -17.48 1.80 -19.31
C ARG A 463 -18.97 2.15 -19.21
N LEU A 464 -19.39 3.28 -19.79
CA LEU A 464 -20.80 3.68 -19.85
C LEU A 464 -21.64 2.70 -20.69
N GLU A 465 -21.13 2.23 -21.83
CA GLU A 465 -21.79 1.22 -22.65
C GLU A 465 -22.02 -0.09 -21.89
N ILE A 466 -20.99 -0.59 -21.20
CA ILE A 466 -21.10 -1.79 -20.36
C ILE A 466 -22.09 -1.55 -19.22
N TRP A 467 -22.07 -0.38 -18.58
CA TRP A 467 -23.04 -0.05 -17.53
C TRP A 467 -24.49 -0.11 -18.04
N LYS A 468 -24.76 0.47 -19.23
CA LYS A 468 -26.08 0.43 -19.88
C LYS A 468 -26.54 -0.99 -20.20
N GLN A 469 -25.62 -1.88 -20.55
CA GLN A 469 -25.92 -3.30 -20.85
C GLN A 469 -26.08 -4.17 -19.59
N THR A 470 -25.46 -3.79 -18.47
CA THR A 470 -25.38 -4.64 -17.28
C THR A 470 -26.36 -4.20 -16.19
N TYR A 471 -26.21 -2.99 -15.65
CA TYR A 471 -26.87 -2.58 -14.41
C TYR A 471 -28.42 -2.56 -14.50
N PRO A 472 -29.03 -2.08 -15.60
CA PRO A 472 -30.49 -2.16 -15.76
C PRO A 472 -31.01 -3.61 -15.76
N GLU A 473 -30.28 -4.53 -16.41
CA GLU A 473 -30.68 -5.94 -16.49
C GLU A 473 -30.45 -6.68 -15.17
N ILE A 474 -29.38 -6.35 -14.43
CA ILE A 474 -29.17 -6.84 -13.05
C ILE A 474 -30.35 -6.42 -12.16
N GLN A 475 -30.74 -5.14 -12.19
CA GLN A 475 -31.86 -4.64 -11.38
C GLN A 475 -33.18 -5.32 -11.73
N LYS A 476 -33.46 -5.53 -13.03
CA LYS A 476 -34.63 -6.28 -13.48
C LYS A 476 -34.59 -7.74 -13.00
N GLY A 477 -33.44 -8.41 -13.12
CA GLY A 477 -33.25 -9.78 -12.66
C GLY A 477 -33.50 -9.93 -11.16
N LEU A 478 -32.94 -9.03 -10.35
CA LEU A 478 -33.15 -9.00 -8.89
C LEU A 478 -34.63 -8.75 -8.53
N ALA A 479 -35.30 -7.85 -9.23
CA ALA A 479 -36.73 -7.60 -9.03
C ALA A 479 -37.59 -8.82 -9.39
N MET A 480 -37.29 -9.50 -10.51
CA MET A 480 -37.97 -10.73 -10.91
C MET A 480 -37.73 -11.86 -9.92
N MET A 481 -36.50 -12.04 -9.42
CA MET A 481 -36.20 -13.03 -8.39
C MET A 481 -37.01 -12.77 -7.11
N ARG A 482 -37.14 -11.49 -6.70
CA ARG A 482 -37.97 -11.12 -5.54
C ARG A 482 -39.45 -11.48 -5.78
N MET A 483 -40.01 -11.12 -6.93
CA MET A 483 -41.39 -11.47 -7.28
C MET A 483 -41.61 -12.99 -7.35
N ASN A 484 -40.65 -13.74 -7.91
CA ASN A 484 -40.72 -15.20 -7.97
C ASN A 484 -40.70 -15.82 -6.58
N MET A 485 -39.88 -15.30 -5.65
CA MET A 485 -39.85 -15.76 -4.26
C MET A 485 -41.17 -15.49 -3.54
N GLU A 486 -41.76 -14.31 -3.70
CA GLU A 486 -43.07 -13.96 -3.12
C GLU A 486 -44.19 -14.86 -3.68
N ARG A 487 -44.17 -15.12 -4.99
CA ARG A 487 -45.12 -16.03 -5.64
C ARG A 487 -44.93 -17.47 -5.19
N GLN A 488 -43.69 -17.94 -5.05
CA GLN A 488 -43.37 -19.27 -4.54
C GLN A 488 -43.86 -19.44 -3.10
N ALA A 489 -43.65 -18.46 -2.23
CA ALA A 489 -44.15 -18.47 -0.85
C ALA A 489 -45.68 -18.55 -0.80
N THR A 490 -46.36 -17.79 -1.67
CA THR A 490 -47.83 -17.81 -1.78
C THR A 490 -48.34 -19.18 -2.23
N LEU A 491 -47.70 -19.79 -3.24
CA LEU A 491 -48.06 -21.13 -3.73
C LEU A 491 -47.82 -22.21 -2.68
N HIS A 492 -46.72 -22.15 -1.92
CA HIS A 492 -46.48 -23.07 -0.81
C HIS A 492 -47.53 -22.94 0.28
N MET A 493 -47.92 -21.72 0.65
CA MET A 493 -48.96 -21.50 1.66
C MET A 493 -50.32 -22.06 1.20
N SER A 494 -50.71 -21.77 -0.05
CA SER A 494 -51.96 -22.26 -0.63
C SER A 494 -51.98 -23.79 -0.75
N SER A 495 -50.86 -24.39 -1.17
CA SER A 495 -50.68 -25.85 -1.22
C SER A 495 -50.89 -26.49 0.16
N LEU A 496 -50.27 -25.95 1.22
CA LEU A 496 -50.43 -26.45 2.58
C LEU A 496 -51.89 -26.42 3.06
N MET A 497 -52.62 -25.33 2.76
CA MET A 497 -54.04 -25.21 3.12
C MET A 497 -54.90 -26.26 2.39
N LEU A 498 -54.69 -26.43 1.09
CA LEU A 498 -55.47 -27.35 0.25
C LEU A 498 -55.16 -28.82 0.56
N THR A 499 -53.90 -29.17 0.78
CA THR A 499 -53.52 -30.51 1.23
C THR A 499 -54.06 -30.80 2.63
N GLY A 500 -54.05 -29.83 3.54
CA GLY A 500 -54.67 -29.94 4.87
C GLY A 500 -56.18 -30.19 4.78
N ALA A 501 -56.89 -29.45 3.92
CA ALA A 501 -58.32 -29.67 3.68
C ALA A 501 -58.61 -31.07 3.12
N ASN A 502 -57.77 -31.58 2.22
CA ASN A 502 -57.88 -32.94 1.69
C ASN A 502 -57.68 -34.01 2.79
N SER A 503 -56.70 -33.82 3.69
CA SER A 503 -56.47 -34.73 4.82
C SER A 503 -57.66 -34.75 5.78
N ILE A 504 -58.28 -33.60 6.06
CA ILE A 504 -59.47 -33.50 6.91
C ILE A 504 -60.66 -34.22 6.25
N ALA A 505 -60.89 -34.00 4.95
CA ALA A 505 -61.97 -34.66 4.22
C ALA A 505 -61.80 -36.19 4.18
N SER A 506 -60.57 -36.67 3.94
CA SER A 506 -60.26 -38.10 3.98
C SER A 506 -60.51 -38.69 5.37
N ALA A 507 -60.10 -38.01 6.45
CA ALA A 507 -60.36 -38.43 7.83
C ALA A 507 -61.85 -38.42 8.19
N ALA A 508 -62.65 -37.56 7.55
CA ALA A 508 -64.11 -37.51 7.68
C ALA A 508 -64.84 -38.59 6.86
N GLY A 509 -64.11 -39.48 6.18
CA GLY A 509 -64.67 -40.60 5.42
C GLY A 509 -65.08 -40.24 3.99
N VAL A 510 -64.63 -39.10 3.44
CA VAL A 510 -64.81 -38.78 2.02
C VAL A 510 -63.84 -39.62 1.20
N ASP A 511 -64.40 -40.48 0.33
CA ASP A 511 -63.62 -41.42 -0.48
C ASP A 511 -63.74 -41.03 -1.97
N GLY A 512 -62.74 -40.30 -2.45
CA GLY A 512 -62.61 -39.86 -3.83
C GLY A 512 -61.29 -40.33 -4.42
N ASN A 513 -61.28 -40.66 -5.73
CA ASN A 513 -60.05 -41.01 -6.45
C ASN A 513 -59.69 -39.91 -7.46
N TRP A 514 -59.54 -38.68 -6.95
CA TRP A 514 -59.20 -37.54 -7.77
C TRP A 514 -57.70 -37.57 -8.11
N GLY A 515 -57.35 -37.11 -9.31
CA GLY A 515 -55.97 -37.05 -9.76
C GLY A 515 -55.83 -36.80 -11.25
N ASN A 516 -54.59 -36.67 -11.70
CA ASN A 516 -54.23 -36.58 -13.11
C ASN A 516 -52.79 -37.05 -13.33
N SER A 517 -52.36 -37.10 -14.59
CA SER A 517 -51.01 -37.53 -14.98
C SER A 517 -49.86 -36.67 -14.44
N SER A 518 -50.13 -35.46 -13.93
CA SER A 518 -49.10 -34.53 -13.45
C SER A 518 -48.82 -34.60 -11.94
N VAL A 519 -49.77 -35.11 -11.13
CA VAL A 519 -49.63 -35.20 -9.66
C VAL A 519 -49.98 -36.57 -9.07
N GLY A 520 -50.35 -37.54 -9.91
CA GLY A 520 -50.81 -38.86 -9.51
C GLY A 520 -52.31 -38.93 -9.21
N TYR A 521 -52.81 -40.15 -8.98
CA TYR A 521 -54.19 -40.45 -8.59
C TYR A 521 -54.25 -40.92 -7.13
N GLY A 522 -55.41 -40.77 -6.48
CA GLY A 522 -55.64 -41.21 -5.09
C GLY A 522 -55.95 -40.11 -4.09
N TYR A 523 -56.26 -38.88 -4.54
CA TYR A 523 -56.65 -37.79 -3.64
C TYR A 523 -58.15 -37.85 -3.32
N ALA A 524 -58.50 -37.76 -2.03
CA ALA A 524 -59.89 -37.79 -1.55
C ALA A 524 -60.75 -36.65 -2.12
N THR A 525 -60.15 -35.51 -2.48
CA THR A 525 -60.85 -34.32 -2.98
C THR A 525 -60.11 -33.65 -4.14
N SER A 526 -60.83 -32.85 -4.94
CA SER A 526 -60.22 -31.98 -5.96
C SER A 526 -59.25 -30.94 -5.38
N ALA A 527 -59.50 -30.48 -4.14
CA ALA A 527 -58.58 -29.60 -3.41
C ALA A 527 -57.21 -30.26 -3.16
N GLY A 528 -57.17 -31.58 -2.89
CA GLY A 528 -55.93 -32.32 -2.76
C GLY A 528 -55.10 -32.33 -4.05
N VAL A 529 -55.76 -32.50 -5.20
CA VAL A 529 -55.13 -32.43 -6.53
C VAL A 529 -54.58 -31.03 -6.79
N GLU A 530 -55.37 -29.99 -6.50
CA GLU A 530 -54.96 -28.59 -6.69
C GLU A 530 -53.78 -28.21 -5.76
N GLY A 531 -53.80 -28.64 -4.51
CA GLY A 531 -52.70 -28.41 -3.56
C GLY A 531 -51.39 -29.07 -4.01
N ALA A 532 -51.45 -30.29 -4.55
CA ALA A 532 -50.29 -30.97 -5.11
C ALA A 532 -49.78 -30.30 -6.40
N MET A 533 -50.68 -29.79 -7.25
CA MET A 533 -50.31 -29.04 -8.46
C MET A 533 -49.59 -27.73 -8.10
N GLN A 534 -50.10 -26.99 -7.11
CA GLN A 534 -49.48 -25.76 -6.62
C GLN A 534 -48.13 -26.02 -5.95
N PHE A 535 -47.95 -27.16 -5.27
CA PHE A 535 -46.65 -27.58 -4.74
C PHE A 535 -45.63 -27.81 -5.86
N ASN A 536 -45.99 -28.60 -6.87
CA ASN A 536 -45.11 -28.87 -8.01
C ASN A 536 -44.77 -27.58 -8.77
N GLN A 537 -45.74 -26.67 -8.91
CA GLN A 537 -45.51 -25.35 -9.48
C GLN A 537 -44.52 -24.53 -8.64
N ALA A 538 -44.66 -24.50 -7.32
CA ALA A 538 -43.76 -23.79 -6.41
C ALA A 538 -42.31 -24.32 -6.49
N VAL A 539 -42.13 -25.65 -6.52
CA VAL A 539 -40.82 -26.29 -6.67
C VAL A 539 -40.17 -25.94 -8.01
N GLY A 540 -40.96 -25.90 -9.10
CA GLY A 540 -40.48 -25.53 -10.43
C GLY A 540 -39.97 -24.08 -10.54
N MET A 541 -40.47 -23.16 -9.70
CA MET A 541 -40.01 -21.77 -9.68
C MET A 541 -38.58 -21.61 -9.13
N GLY A 542 -38.11 -22.56 -8.32
CA GLY A 542 -36.73 -22.58 -7.82
C GLY A 542 -35.69 -22.60 -8.95
N GLY A 543 -35.96 -23.36 -10.02
CA GLY A 543 -35.08 -23.43 -11.20
C GLY A 543 -34.99 -22.13 -12.01
N ALA A 544 -36.09 -21.35 -12.07
CA ALA A 544 -36.11 -20.06 -12.76
C ALA A 544 -35.20 -19.03 -12.08
N ASN A 545 -35.15 -19.04 -10.74
CA ASN A 545 -34.26 -18.16 -9.98
C ASN A 545 -32.78 -18.54 -10.12
N VAL A 546 -32.46 -19.82 -10.32
CA VAL A 546 -31.07 -20.27 -10.59
C VAL A 546 -30.57 -19.70 -11.92
N GLY A 547 -31.39 -19.75 -12.98
CA GLY A 547 -31.03 -19.16 -14.29
C GLY A 547 -30.85 -17.64 -14.26
N LEU A 548 -31.74 -16.94 -13.54
CA LEU A 548 -31.61 -15.49 -13.32
C LEU A 548 -30.34 -15.16 -12.52
N SER A 549 -30.04 -15.92 -11.47
CA SER A 549 -28.83 -15.73 -10.66
C SER A 549 -27.55 -15.93 -11.46
N ALA A 550 -27.51 -16.93 -12.36
CA ALA A 550 -26.36 -17.15 -13.24
C ALA A 550 -26.16 -15.99 -14.23
N THR A 551 -27.26 -15.46 -14.78
CA THR A 551 -27.24 -14.30 -15.67
C THR A 551 -26.74 -13.05 -14.94
N ILE A 552 -27.25 -12.79 -13.73
CA ILE A 552 -26.78 -11.69 -12.88
C ILE A 552 -25.28 -11.80 -12.62
N MET A 553 -24.79 -12.99 -12.26
CA MET A 553 -23.37 -13.24 -12.01
C MET A 553 -22.50 -12.93 -13.24
N GLN A 554 -22.95 -13.30 -14.44
CA GLN A 554 -22.25 -12.98 -15.68
C GLN A 554 -22.21 -11.47 -15.95
N LEU A 555 -23.32 -10.76 -15.74
CA LEU A 555 -23.39 -9.31 -15.92
C LEU A 555 -22.54 -8.57 -14.87
N GLU A 556 -22.49 -9.05 -13.63
CA GLU A 556 -21.61 -8.53 -12.59
C GLU A 556 -20.13 -8.75 -12.93
N ALA A 557 -19.77 -9.91 -13.48
CA ALA A 557 -18.41 -10.17 -13.95
C ALA A 557 -18.02 -9.22 -15.10
N LEU A 558 -18.94 -8.96 -16.02
CA LEU A 558 -18.72 -7.99 -17.10
C LEU A 558 -18.52 -6.57 -16.55
N TRP A 559 -19.32 -6.14 -15.56
CA TRP A 559 -19.14 -4.85 -14.90
C TRP A 559 -17.80 -4.78 -14.14
N LYS A 560 -17.44 -5.82 -13.40
CA LYS A 560 -16.14 -5.91 -12.70
C LYS A 560 -14.94 -5.85 -13.64
N SER A 561 -15.09 -6.15 -14.93
CA SER A 561 -13.99 -6.02 -15.90
C SER A 561 -13.56 -4.56 -16.15
N VAL A 562 -14.42 -3.59 -15.82
CA VAL A 562 -14.19 -2.15 -16.00
C VAL A 562 -14.17 -1.34 -14.70
N GLU A 563 -14.20 -2.02 -13.54
CA GLU A 563 -14.09 -1.45 -12.19
C GLU A 563 -12.80 -1.87 -11.51
#